data_AF-Q1HEA5-F1
#
_entry.id   AF-Q1HEA5-F1
#
_cell.length_a   1.000
_cell.length_b   1.000
_cell.length_c   1.000
_cell.angle_alpha   90.00
_cell.angle_beta   90.00
_cell.angle_gamma   90.00
#
_symmetry.space_group_name_H-M   'P 1'
#
loop_
_entity.id
_entity.type
_entity.pdbx_description
1 polymer ?
#
loop_
_entity_poly.entity_id
_entity_poly.type
_entity_poly.pdbx_seq_one_letter_code
_entity_poly.pdbx_strand_id
1 'polypeptide(L)'
;PQIVQSLKAQAWSDEDLLEALNQLEDGLKEHIKTLSSFDKYKQEVLLGHLDWYPMHKDPGFWRENITNFEENDFQILRVLITILDTSGDPTALAVACYDLSQFIQ
;
A
#
# COMPACT_ATOMS: atom_id res chain seq x y z
N PRO A 1 1.03 -11.62 6.54
CA PRO A 1 0.01 -12.16 5.60
C PRO A 1 -0.96 -13.10 6.32
N GLN A 2 -2.27 -12.86 6.20
CA GLN A 2 -3.29 -13.53 7.03
C GLN A 2 -3.20 -15.07 6.97
N ILE A 3 -2.98 -15.63 5.77
CA ILE A 3 -2.87 -17.09 5.58
C ILE A 3 -1.68 -17.68 6.37
N VAL A 4 -0.50 -17.03 6.32
CA VAL A 4 0.69 -17.51 7.05
C VAL A 4 0.48 -17.41 8.56
N GLN A 5 -0.17 -16.35 9.04
CA GLN A 5 -0.53 -16.21 10.44
C GLN A 5 -1.52 -17.30 10.89
N SER A 6 -2.53 -17.59 10.07
CA SER A 6 -3.47 -18.69 10.33
C SER A 6 -2.80 -20.05 10.36
N LEU A 7 -1.82 -20.30 9.49
CA LEU A 7 -1.04 -21.54 9.50
C LEU A 7 -0.17 -21.62 10.75
N LYS A 8 0.55 -20.56 11.13
CA LYS A 8 1.38 -20.52 12.34
C LYS A 8 0.59 -20.67 13.64
N ALA A 9 -0.70 -20.30 13.65
CA ALA A 9 -1.57 -20.48 14.81
C ALA A 9 -1.96 -21.96 15.05
N GLN A 10 -1.66 -22.86 14.11
CA GLN A 10 -1.88 -24.29 14.27
C GLN A 10 -0.74 -24.93 15.08
N ALA A 11 -1.06 -26.00 15.82
CA ALA A 11 -0.09 -26.73 16.63
C ALA A 11 0.75 -27.68 15.77
N TRP A 12 1.80 -27.15 15.16
CA TRP A 12 2.82 -27.94 14.46
C TRP A 12 3.86 -28.48 15.43
N SER A 13 4.25 -29.74 15.27
CA SER A 13 5.34 -30.37 16.01
C SER A 13 6.65 -30.45 15.22
N ASP A 14 6.61 -30.10 13.94
CA ASP A 14 7.74 -30.14 13.01
C ASP A 14 8.47 -28.80 13.05
N GLU A 15 9.72 -28.82 13.52
CA GLU A 15 10.55 -27.61 13.67
C GLU A 15 10.96 -27.02 12.31
N ASP A 16 11.24 -27.86 11.31
CA ASP A 16 11.62 -27.43 9.96
C ASP A 16 10.44 -26.70 9.29
N LEU A 17 9.22 -27.20 9.49
CA LEU A 17 8.01 -26.54 9.01
C LEU A 17 7.79 -25.18 9.68
N LEU A 18 7.98 -25.09 11.00
CA LEU A 18 7.88 -23.82 11.73
C LEU A 18 8.92 -22.82 11.24
N GLU A 19 10.15 -23.26 11.00
CA GLU A 19 11.21 -22.42 10.43
C GLU A 19 10.84 -21.93 9.02
N ALA A 20 10.36 -22.81 8.13
CA ALA A 20 9.92 -22.44 6.79
C ALA A 20 8.77 -21.42 6.82
N LEU A 21 7.80 -21.58 7.74
CA LEU A 21 6.72 -20.63 7.92
C LEU A 21 7.21 -19.26 8.42
N ASN A 22 8.23 -19.23 9.28
CA ASN A 22 8.86 -17.98 9.72
C ASN A 22 9.58 -17.28 8.56
N GLN A 23 10.40 -18.01 7.80
CA GLN A 23 11.11 -17.48 6.64
C GLN A 23 10.13 -16.92 5.60
N LEU A 24 9.02 -17.63 5.34
CA LEU A 24 7.97 -17.16 4.45
C LEU A 24 7.28 -15.90 4.97
N GLU A 25 7.00 -15.82 6.27
CA GLU A 25 6.38 -14.64 6.88
C GLU A 25 7.28 -13.40 6.73
N ASP A 26 8.57 -13.56 7.03
CA ASP A 26 9.54 -12.48 6.99
C ASP A 26 9.79 -12.02 5.54
N GLY A 27 9.95 -12.95 4.60
CA GLY A 27 10.07 -12.62 3.18
C GLY A 27 8.84 -11.90 2.63
N LEU A 28 7.63 -12.31 3.03
CA LEU A 28 6.41 -11.61 2.63
C LEU A 28 6.29 -10.23 3.26
N LYS A 29 6.71 -10.05 4.53
CA LYS A 29 6.74 -8.72 5.18
C LYS A 29 7.70 -7.77 4.47
N GLU A 30 8.90 -8.25 4.14
CA GLU A 30 9.89 -7.47 3.40
C GLU A 30 9.36 -7.07 2.03
N HIS A 31 8.79 -8.02 1.29
CA HIS A 31 8.26 -7.76 -0.04
C HIS A 31 7.07 -6.77 -0.02
N ILE A 32 6.17 -6.89 0.97
CA ILE A 32 5.09 -5.92 1.19
C ILE A 32 5.67 -4.53 1.46
N LYS A 33 6.69 -4.42 2.33
CA LYS A 33 7.35 -3.14 2.61
C LYS A 33 7.94 -2.53 1.34
N THR A 34 8.56 -3.32 0.48
CA THR A 34 9.08 -2.85 -0.82
C THR A 34 7.97 -2.48 -1.79
N LEU A 35 6.80 -3.13 -1.74
CA LEU A 35 5.64 -2.77 -2.56
C LEU A 35 4.96 -1.49 -2.07
N SER A 36 4.99 -1.24 -0.76
CA SER A 36 4.43 -0.04 -0.14
C SER A 36 5.41 1.13 -0.09
N SER A 37 6.44 1.17 -0.94
CA SER A 37 7.34 2.33 -0.96
C SER A 37 6.66 3.55 -1.57
N PHE A 38 7.03 4.76 -1.12
CA PHE A 38 6.50 6.00 -1.69
C PHE A 38 6.80 6.15 -3.18
N ASP A 39 7.94 5.65 -3.66
CA ASP A 39 8.28 5.66 -5.08
C ASP A 39 7.28 4.84 -5.91
N LYS A 40 6.84 3.68 -5.42
CA LYS A 40 5.84 2.86 -6.12
C LYS A 40 4.46 3.51 -6.10
N TYR A 41 4.07 4.05 -4.95
CA TYR A 41 2.85 4.85 -4.83
C TYR A 41 2.85 6.02 -5.83
N LYS A 42 3.93 6.80 -5.87
CA LYS A 42 4.10 7.91 -6.81
C LYS A 42 4.00 7.45 -8.26
N GLN A 43 4.66 6.34 -8.61
CA GLN A 43 4.55 5.78 -9.95
C GLN A 43 3.11 5.39 -10.32
N GLU A 44 2.40 4.73 -9.41
CA GLU A 44 1.00 4.35 -9.62
C GLU A 44 0.10 5.57 -9.85
N VAL A 45 0.18 6.58 -8.97
CA VAL A 45 -0.58 7.82 -9.08
C VAL A 45 -0.28 8.51 -10.42
N LEU A 46 1.00 8.64 -10.79
CA LEU A 46 1.41 9.31 -12.04
C LEU A 46 0.97 8.55 -13.29
N LEU A 47 0.80 7.23 -13.22
CA LEU A 47 0.24 6.42 -14.30
C LEU A 47 -1.29 6.47 -14.35
N GLY A 48 -1.95 6.89 -13.27
CA GLY A 48 -3.41 6.98 -13.17
C GLY A 48 -4.13 5.64 -13.05
N HIS A 49 -3.39 4.55 -12.83
CA HIS A 49 -3.92 3.18 -12.69
C HIS A 49 -3.96 2.78 -11.22
N LEU A 50 -4.85 3.42 -10.47
CA LEU A 50 -4.98 3.21 -9.03
C LEU A 50 -5.78 1.93 -8.72
N ASP A 51 -5.25 1.09 -7.83
CA ASP A 51 -5.93 -0.08 -7.28
C ASP A 51 -5.67 -0.18 -5.76
N TRP A 52 -6.41 -1.05 -5.06
CA TRP A 52 -6.35 -1.21 -3.62
C TRP A 52 -5.12 -2.00 -3.14
N TYR A 53 -3.94 -1.53 -3.50
CA TYR A 53 -2.67 -2.05 -3.01
C TYR A 53 -2.39 -1.71 -1.54
N PRO A 54 -1.44 -2.41 -0.90
CA PRO A 54 -1.23 -2.31 0.55
C PRO A 54 -0.94 -0.90 1.09
N MET A 55 -0.19 -0.05 0.37
CA MET A 55 0.16 1.30 0.84
C MET A 55 -1.06 2.19 1.09
N HIS A 56 -2.12 2.09 0.28
CA HIS A 56 -3.33 2.89 0.48
C HIS A 56 -3.96 2.59 1.83
N LYS A 57 -3.89 1.34 2.30
CA LYS A 57 -4.54 0.87 3.53
C LYS A 57 -3.62 0.86 4.75
N ASP A 58 -2.35 1.19 4.59
CA ASP A 58 -1.34 1.12 5.64
C ASP A 58 -1.21 2.46 6.38
N PRO A 59 -1.65 2.59 7.65
CA PRO A 59 -1.48 3.83 8.40
C PRO A 59 -0.01 4.21 8.64
N GLY A 60 0.90 3.23 8.63
CA GLY A 60 2.34 3.46 8.72
C GLY A 60 2.86 4.21 7.51
N PHE A 61 2.47 3.79 6.31
CA PHE A 61 2.81 4.45 5.05
C PHE A 61 2.43 5.94 5.08
N TRP A 62 1.18 6.26 5.45
CA TRP A 62 0.71 7.64 5.49
C TRP A 62 1.48 8.46 6.51
N ARG A 63 1.66 7.95 7.74
CA ARG A 63 2.43 8.66 8.78
C ARG A 63 3.85 8.98 8.35
N GLU A 64 4.50 8.06 7.63
CA GLU A 64 5.89 8.21 7.19
C GLU A 64 6.06 9.14 5.98
N ASN A 65 5.07 9.18 5.08
CA ASN A 65 5.24 9.79 3.77
C ASN A 65 4.36 11.02 3.52
N ILE A 66 3.50 11.42 4.47
CA ILE A 66 2.54 12.52 4.26
C ILE A 66 3.19 13.82 3.80
N THR A 67 4.38 14.14 4.32
CA THR A 67 5.12 15.36 3.96
C THR A 67 5.62 15.35 2.51
N ASN A 68 5.83 14.16 1.95
CA ASN A 68 6.31 14.02 0.57
C ASN A 68 5.22 14.44 -0.45
N PHE A 69 3.95 14.51 -0.04
CA PHE A 69 2.85 14.99 -0.88
C PHE A 69 2.94 16.50 -1.15
N GLU A 70 3.70 17.25 -0.36
CA GLU A 70 3.93 18.69 -0.55
C GLU A 70 5.00 18.99 -1.61
N GLU A 71 5.79 17.98 -2.00
CA GLU A 71 6.85 18.14 -2.98
C GLU A 71 6.34 18.48 -4.38
N ASN A 72 7.21 19.12 -5.17
CA ASN A 72 6.95 19.44 -6.58
C ASN A 72 5.64 20.22 -6.79
N ASP A 73 5.38 21.17 -5.88
CA ASP A 73 4.17 21.98 -5.87
C ASP A 73 2.92 21.10 -5.77
N PHE A 74 2.91 20.18 -4.80
CA PHE A 74 1.80 19.25 -4.56
C PHE A 74 1.43 18.39 -5.79
N GLN A 75 2.43 17.92 -6.53
CA GLN A 75 2.22 17.18 -7.78
C GLN A 75 1.27 15.98 -7.60
N ILE A 76 1.48 15.19 -6.55
CA ILE A 76 0.66 14.02 -6.26
C ILE A 76 -0.80 14.42 -6.05
N LEU A 77 -1.07 15.41 -5.21
CA LEU A 77 -2.43 15.87 -4.93
C LEU A 77 -3.13 16.37 -6.20
N ARG A 78 -2.43 17.14 -7.04
CA ARG A 78 -3.01 17.60 -8.32
C ARG A 78 -3.35 16.46 -9.26
N VAL A 79 -2.51 15.42 -9.31
CA VAL A 79 -2.79 14.25 -10.14
C VAL A 79 -3.97 13.46 -9.59
N LEU A 80 -4.06 13.26 -8.27
CA LEU A 80 -5.23 12.64 -7.65
C LEU A 80 -6.53 13.40 -7.97
N ILE A 81 -6.52 14.73 -7.90
CA ILE A 81 -7.66 15.57 -8.30
C ILE A 81 -7.97 15.40 -9.79
N THR A 82 -6.95 15.36 -10.64
CA THR A 82 -7.12 15.12 -12.08
C THR A 82 -7.75 13.76 -12.36
N ILE A 83 -7.36 12.72 -11.62
CA ILE A 83 -7.97 11.37 -11.72
C ILE A 83 -9.45 11.44 -11.35
N LEU A 84 -9.82 12.16 -10.29
CA LEU A 84 -11.22 12.36 -9.92
C LEU A 84 -12.05 13.06 -11.01
N ASP A 85 -11.46 14.01 -11.72
CA ASP A 85 -12.14 14.77 -12.77
C ASP A 85 -12.26 14.02 -14.10
N THR A 86 -11.29 13.14 -14.40
CA THR A 86 -11.10 12.60 -15.76
C THR A 86 -11.22 11.08 -15.89
N SER A 87 -11.06 10.34 -14.80
CA SER A 87 -11.09 8.87 -14.86
C SER A 87 -12.51 8.34 -15.03
N GLY A 88 -12.67 7.36 -15.91
CA GLY A 88 -13.89 6.56 -16.03
C GLY A 88 -13.85 5.26 -15.21
N ASP A 89 -12.74 4.96 -14.53
CA ASP A 89 -12.58 3.76 -13.72
C ASP A 89 -13.09 3.99 -12.28
N PRO A 90 -14.17 3.31 -11.86
CA PRO A 90 -14.69 3.45 -10.50
C PRO A 90 -13.68 3.08 -9.40
N THR A 91 -12.75 2.17 -9.69
CA THR A 91 -11.73 1.75 -8.71
C THR A 91 -10.76 2.89 -8.48
N ALA A 92 -10.21 3.45 -9.55
CA ALA A 92 -9.30 4.58 -9.46
C ALA A 92 -9.93 5.81 -8.79
N LEU A 93 -11.21 6.09 -9.08
CA LEU A 93 -11.96 7.17 -8.42
C LEU A 93 -12.10 6.93 -6.91
N ALA A 94 -12.42 5.70 -6.49
CA ALA A 94 -12.58 5.35 -5.08
C ALA A 94 -11.25 5.46 -4.32
N VAL A 95 -10.16 4.96 -4.91
CA VAL A 95 -8.82 5.04 -4.31
C VAL A 95 -8.35 6.50 -4.23
N ALA A 96 -8.48 7.28 -5.31
CA ALA A 96 -8.09 8.70 -5.30
C ALA A 96 -8.85 9.51 -4.25
N CYS A 97 -10.16 9.27 -4.12
CA CYS A 97 -10.98 9.92 -3.10
C CYS A 97 -10.53 9.55 -1.68
N TYR A 98 -10.23 8.26 -1.46
CA TYR A 98 -9.74 7.78 -0.18
C TYR A 98 -8.39 8.39 0.17
N ASP A 99 -7.44 8.39 -0.75
CA ASP A 99 -6.09 8.92 -0.56
C ASP A 99 -6.09 10.41 -0.21
N LEU A 100 -6.93 11.20 -0.88
CA LEU A 100 -7.12 12.62 -0.52
C LEU A 100 -7.65 12.77 0.91
N SER A 101 -8.56 11.88 1.35
CA SER A 101 -9.04 11.90 2.73
C SER A 101 -7.94 11.54 3.74
N GLN A 102 -7.01 10.65 3.39
CA GLN A 102 -5.88 10.31 4.24
C GLN A 102 -4.91 11.50 4.40
N PHE A 103 -4.71 12.29 3.34
CA PHE A 103 -3.88 13.49 3.41
C PHE A 103 -4.46 14.60 4.30
N ILE A 104 -5.79 14.70 4.41
CA ILE A 104 -6.47 15.78 5.15
C ILE A 104 -6.57 15.50 6.67
N GLN A 105 -6.50 14.24 7.10
CA GLN A 105 -6.65 13.83 8.51
C GLN A 105 -5.47 14.24 9.40
#